data_AF-A0A352DTX7-F1
#
_entry.id   AF-A0A352DTX7-F1
#
_cell.length_a   1.000
_cell.length_b   1.000
_cell.length_c   1.000
_cell.angle_alpha   90.00
_cell.angle_beta   90.00
_cell.angle_gamma   90.00
#
_symmetry.space_group_name_H-M   'P 1'
#
loop_
_entity.id
_entity.type
_entity.pdbx_description
1 polymer ?
#
loop_
_entity_poly.entity_id
_entity_poly.type
_entity_poly.pdbx_seq_one_letter_code
_entity_poly.pdbx_strand_id
1 'polypeptide(L)'
;MRVLQSQGRFHGACSVMTTIATAGALGLGIVALRPFVGSAQERVPEPSVPFAPPGTAFSFEVIESHDADYLGDTPAHLGRNGGLTVRPHVALGDAVYRTDNGTHTRVGRLTHVVWSRVTGSLELEFDPEPLQRVAVGDEVWIDLNPARAP
;
A
#
# COMPACT_ATOMS: atom_id res chain seq x y z
N MET A 1 1.10 49.61 6.79
CA MET A 1 0.56 50.76 6.04
C MET A 1 1.08 50.69 4.62
N ARG A 2 0.28 50.18 3.67
CA ARG A 2 0.29 50.35 2.20
C ARG A 2 -0.51 49.19 1.56
N VAL A 3 -1.71 49.50 1.05
CA VAL A 3 -2.12 49.48 -0.39
C VAL A 3 -2.53 48.06 -0.84
N LEU A 4 -3.81 47.69 -0.79
CA LEU A 4 -4.90 47.88 -1.77
C LEU A 4 -4.70 47.15 -3.12
N GLN A 5 -5.70 46.30 -3.39
CA GLN A 5 -6.28 45.92 -4.69
C GLN A 5 -5.46 45.08 -5.68
N SER A 6 -6.04 43.95 -6.09
CA SER A 6 -6.69 43.88 -7.40
C SER A 6 -7.52 42.60 -7.53
N GLN A 7 -8.77 42.77 -7.95
CA GLN A 7 -9.67 41.68 -8.30
C GLN A 7 -9.29 41.06 -9.65
N GLY A 8 -9.66 39.79 -9.83
CA GLY A 8 -9.61 39.09 -11.12
C GLY A 8 -10.70 38.04 -11.22
N ARG A 9 -11.95 38.49 -11.41
CA ARG A 9 -13.08 37.67 -11.88
C ARG A 9 -12.85 37.34 -13.36
N PHE A 10 -12.81 36.07 -13.73
CA PHE A 10 -13.02 35.66 -15.12
C PHE A 10 -14.42 35.04 -15.25
N HIS A 11 -15.34 35.86 -15.76
CA HIS A 11 -16.55 35.38 -16.43
C HIS A 11 -16.19 35.06 -17.88
N GLY A 12 -16.47 33.84 -18.30
CA GLY A 12 -16.35 33.40 -19.69
C GLY A 12 -17.61 32.65 -20.11
N ALA A 13 -18.75 33.33 -20.11
CA ALA A 13 -19.91 32.89 -20.86
C ALA A 13 -19.73 33.33 -22.31
N CYS A 14 -19.58 32.37 -23.23
CA CYS A 14 -19.77 32.61 -24.66
C CYS A 14 -20.91 31.71 -25.12
N SER A 15 -22.09 32.33 -25.22
CA SER A 15 -23.28 31.77 -25.83
C SER A 15 -23.34 32.28 -27.27
N VAL A 16 -23.33 31.39 -28.27
CA VAL A 16 -23.91 31.67 -29.58
C VAL A 16 -24.56 30.41 -30.14
N MET A 17 -25.89 30.39 -30.01
CA MET A 17 -26.83 29.67 -30.88
C MET A 17 -26.54 29.94 -32.36
N THR A 18 -26.56 28.93 -33.21
CA THR A 18 -27.14 29.06 -34.57
C THR A 18 -27.61 27.70 -35.07
N THR A 19 -28.93 27.60 -35.23
CA THR A 19 -29.68 26.51 -35.86
C THR A 19 -29.51 26.60 -37.39
N ILE A 20 -29.20 25.49 -38.06
CA ILE A 20 -29.45 25.33 -39.50
C ILE A 20 -30.22 24.03 -39.71
N ALA A 21 -31.34 24.17 -40.40
CA ALA A 21 -32.31 23.14 -40.69
C ALA A 21 -31.97 22.33 -41.96
N THR A 22 -32.47 21.09 -42.00
CA THR A 22 -33.01 20.35 -43.17
C THR A 22 -32.21 20.30 -44.47
N ALA A 23 -31.80 19.09 -44.89
CA ALA A 23 -32.43 18.33 -45.97
C ALA A 23 -31.60 17.08 -46.32
N GLY A 24 -32.27 16.00 -46.70
CA GLY A 24 -31.71 14.66 -46.78
C GLY A 24 -30.81 14.37 -47.97
N ALA A 25 -30.14 13.23 -47.86
CA ALA A 25 -29.73 12.40 -48.98
C ALA A 25 -29.64 10.95 -48.47
N LEU A 26 -30.48 10.07 -49.01
CA LEU A 26 -30.28 8.63 -48.98
C LEU A 26 -28.90 8.34 -49.62
N GLY A 27 -27.96 7.92 -48.80
CA GLY A 27 -26.68 7.36 -49.25
C GLY A 27 -26.47 6.04 -48.54
N LEU A 28 -26.55 4.94 -49.27
CA LEU A 28 -26.08 3.62 -48.84
C LEU A 28 -24.58 3.71 -48.53
N GLY A 29 -24.26 4.03 -47.28
CA GLY A 29 -22.92 4.02 -46.73
C GLY A 29 -22.56 2.60 -46.33
N ILE A 30 -21.72 1.96 -47.13
CA ILE A 30 -21.06 0.69 -46.84
C ILE A 30 -20.48 0.76 -45.43
N VAL A 31 -20.98 -0.06 -44.52
CA VAL A 31 -20.42 -0.25 -43.17
C VAL A 31 -19.05 -0.90 -43.36
N ALA A 32 -18.00 -0.09 -43.44
CA ALA A 32 -16.63 -0.56 -43.37
C ALA A 32 -16.38 -1.11 -41.96
N LEU A 33 -16.57 -2.41 -41.78
CA LEU A 33 -16.07 -3.17 -40.66
C LEU A 33 -14.54 -2.99 -40.63
N ARG A 34 -14.04 -2.02 -39.86
CA ARG A 34 -12.63 -1.98 -39.52
C ARG A 34 -12.36 -3.22 -38.66
N PRO A 35 -11.48 -4.14 -39.09
CA PRO A 35 -11.06 -5.20 -38.19
C PRO A 35 -10.41 -4.50 -36.99
N PHE A 36 -10.99 -4.73 -35.81
CA PHE A 36 -10.38 -4.35 -34.56
C PHE A 36 -9.13 -5.23 -34.43
N VAL A 37 -8.01 -4.77 -34.99
CA VAL A 37 -6.70 -5.37 -34.76
C VAL A 37 -6.37 -5.03 -33.32
N GLY A 38 -6.82 -5.89 -32.40
CA GLY A 38 -6.36 -5.86 -31.03
C GLY A 38 -4.87 -6.13 -31.08
N SER A 39 -4.07 -5.07 -30.90
CA SER A 39 -2.65 -5.21 -30.62
C SER A 39 -2.55 -6.08 -29.37
N ALA A 40 -2.20 -7.35 -29.55
CA ALA A 40 -1.71 -8.17 -28.47
C ALA A 40 -0.43 -7.49 -27.98
N GLN A 41 -0.54 -6.61 -26.98
CA GLN A 41 0.61 -6.14 -26.26
C GLN A 41 1.24 -7.38 -25.65
N GLU A 42 2.35 -7.80 -26.22
CA GLU A 42 3.30 -8.72 -25.61
C GLU A 42 3.57 -8.19 -24.21
N ARG A 43 2.99 -8.83 -23.20
CA ARG A 43 3.30 -8.52 -21.81
C ARG A 43 4.73 -8.95 -21.62
N VAL A 44 5.65 -8.00 -21.71
CA VAL A 44 7.03 -8.19 -21.24
C VAL A 44 6.91 -8.75 -19.83
N PRO A 45 7.45 -9.96 -19.55
CA PRO A 45 7.37 -10.53 -18.22
C PRO A 45 8.03 -9.55 -17.25
N GLU A 46 7.24 -9.00 -16.32
CA GLU A 46 7.81 -8.21 -15.24
C GLU A 46 8.81 -9.07 -14.47
N PRO A 47 10.00 -8.53 -14.12
CA PRO A 47 10.96 -9.26 -13.32
C PRO A 47 10.28 -9.70 -12.01
N SER A 48 10.19 -11.01 -11.79
CA SER A 48 9.56 -11.57 -10.60
C SER A 48 10.49 -11.38 -9.41
N VAL A 49 10.03 -10.66 -8.39
CA VAL A 49 10.72 -10.56 -7.12
C VAL A 49 10.69 -11.95 -6.44
N PRO A 50 11.84 -12.56 -6.12
CA PRO A 50 11.89 -13.89 -5.52
C PRO A 50 11.32 -13.87 -4.10
N PHE A 51 10.78 -14.98 -3.63
CA PHE A 51 10.36 -15.11 -2.23
C PHE A 51 11.54 -15.05 -1.27
N ALA A 52 11.32 -14.50 -0.08
CA ALA A 52 12.29 -14.56 1.00
C ALA A 52 12.64 -16.02 1.36
N PRO A 53 13.92 -16.37 1.55
CA PRO A 53 14.29 -17.66 2.11
C PRO A 53 13.66 -17.89 3.49
N PRO A 54 13.37 -19.14 3.90
CA PRO A 54 12.88 -19.42 5.25
C PRO A 54 13.83 -18.90 6.33
N GLY A 55 13.30 -18.31 7.41
CA GLY A 55 14.13 -17.77 8.49
C GLY A 55 14.71 -16.38 8.22
N THR A 56 14.30 -15.69 7.16
CA THR A 56 14.84 -14.38 6.81
C THR A 56 14.27 -13.33 7.77
N ALA A 57 15.09 -12.87 8.72
CA ALA A 57 14.70 -11.82 9.65
C ALA A 57 14.53 -10.47 8.94
N PHE A 58 13.48 -9.75 9.32
CA PHE A 58 13.22 -8.37 8.90
C PHE A 58 12.98 -7.49 10.12
N SER A 59 13.95 -6.63 10.40
CA SER A 59 13.85 -5.64 11.47
C SER A 59 13.10 -4.40 11.03
N PHE A 60 12.35 -3.82 11.94
CA PHE A 60 11.67 -2.55 11.77
C PHE A 60 11.55 -1.82 13.10
N GLU A 61 11.45 -0.50 13.01
CA GLU A 61 11.19 0.36 14.16
C GLU A 61 9.68 0.48 14.38
N VAL A 62 9.27 0.44 15.64
CA VAL A 62 7.91 0.80 16.05
C VAL A 62 7.76 2.31 15.95
N ILE A 63 6.92 2.77 15.01
CA ILE A 63 6.75 4.21 14.72
C ILE A 63 5.51 4.81 15.37
N GLU A 64 4.51 3.98 15.68
CA GLU A 64 3.28 4.40 16.34
C GLU A 64 2.81 3.33 17.32
N SER A 65 2.18 3.77 18.41
CA SER A 65 1.68 2.92 19.48
C SER A 65 0.33 3.44 19.93
N HIS A 66 -0.65 2.55 19.95
CA HIS A 66 -2.00 2.81 20.41
C HIS A 66 -2.25 2.05 21.70
N ASP A 67 -2.65 2.77 22.73
CA ASP A 67 -3.13 2.17 23.96
C ASP A 67 -4.58 1.68 23.77
N ALA A 68 -4.99 0.70 24.56
CA ALA A 68 -6.37 0.25 24.59
C ALA A 68 -7.26 1.34 25.23
N ASP A 69 -8.15 1.94 24.44
CA ASP A 69 -9.04 3.02 24.91
C ASP A 69 -10.22 2.49 25.75
N TYR A 70 -10.72 1.29 25.43
CA TYR A 70 -11.83 0.64 26.14
C TYR A 70 -11.43 -0.69 26.78
N LEU A 71 -12.20 -1.10 27.79
CA LEU A 71 -12.10 -2.43 28.38
C LEU A 71 -12.42 -3.49 27.34
N GLY A 72 -11.40 -4.17 26.84
CA GLY A 72 -11.51 -5.21 25.81
C GLY A 72 -10.78 -4.89 24.51
N ASP A 73 -10.29 -3.66 24.33
CA ASP A 73 -9.42 -3.32 23.21
C ASP A 73 -8.03 -3.92 23.42
N THR A 74 -7.38 -4.30 22.33
CA THR A 74 -5.97 -4.73 22.34
C THR A 74 -5.09 -3.54 21.95
N PRO A 75 -4.01 -3.24 22.70
CA PRO A 75 -3.03 -2.26 22.25
C PRO A 75 -2.43 -2.69 20.91
N ALA A 76 -2.13 -1.73 20.04
CA ALA A 76 -1.61 -1.99 18.70
C ALA A 76 -0.34 -1.17 18.45
N HIS A 77 0.66 -1.79 17.84
CA HIS A 77 1.92 -1.15 17.48
C HIS A 77 2.13 -1.22 15.97
N LEU A 78 2.37 -0.06 15.35
CA LEU A 78 2.61 0.05 13.92
C LEU A 78 4.11 0.25 13.67
N GLY A 79 4.63 -0.50 12.71
CA GLY A 79 6.01 -0.42 12.26
C GLY A 79 6.11 -0.44 10.75
N ARG A 80 7.20 0.16 10.23
CA ARG A 80 7.44 0.19 8.78
C ARG A 80 8.93 0.18 8.49
N ASN A 81 9.33 -0.61 7.50
CA ASN A 81 10.67 -0.50 6.93
C ASN A 81 10.66 -0.75 5.41
N GLY A 82 11.62 -0.15 4.70
CA GLY A 82 11.77 -0.21 3.24
C GLY A 82 12.88 -1.17 2.80
N GLY A 83 13.21 -1.14 1.51
CA GLY A 83 14.41 -1.80 0.97
C GLY A 83 14.30 -3.31 0.77
N LEU A 84 13.09 -3.89 0.84
CA LEU A 84 12.87 -5.29 0.51
C LEU A 84 13.15 -5.57 -0.96
N THR A 85 14.16 -6.39 -1.21
CA THR A 85 14.49 -6.96 -2.52
C THR A 85 13.85 -8.33 -2.76
N VAL A 86 13.10 -8.83 -1.77
CA VAL A 86 12.42 -10.12 -1.76
C VAL A 86 10.94 -9.94 -1.47
N ARG A 87 10.13 -10.91 -1.92
CA ARG A 87 8.72 -11.01 -1.61
C ARG A 87 8.54 -11.63 -0.22
N PRO A 88 7.93 -10.92 0.74
CA PRO A 88 7.60 -11.49 2.04
C PRO A 88 6.48 -12.53 1.89
N HIS A 89 6.53 -13.56 2.73
CA HIS A 89 5.55 -14.63 2.87
C HIS A 89 5.08 -14.72 4.33
N VAL A 90 4.67 -13.57 4.85
CA VAL A 90 4.16 -13.38 6.21
C VAL A 90 2.63 -13.43 6.22
N ALA A 91 2.07 -13.85 7.34
CA ALA A 91 0.64 -13.97 7.57
C ALA A 91 0.22 -13.31 8.88
N LEU A 92 -1.09 -13.08 9.02
CA LEU A 92 -1.67 -12.65 10.30
C LEU A 92 -1.48 -13.75 11.35
N GLY A 93 -1.14 -13.35 12.57
CA GLY A 93 -0.84 -14.25 13.69
C GLY A 93 0.63 -14.67 13.81
N ASP A 94 1.45 -14.37 12.79
CA ASP A 94 2.90 -14.61 12.84
C ASP A 94 3.54 -13.83 14.00
N ALA A 95 4.59 -14.40 14.57
CA ALA A 95 5.22 -13.88 15.77
C ALA A 95 6.13 -12.68 15.45
N VAL A 96 6.04 -11.66 16.31
CA VAL A 96 6.99 -10.54 16.35
C VAL A 96 7.97 -10.79 17.50
N TYR A 97 9.25 -10.53 17.27
CA TYR A 97 10.32 -10.80 18.20
C TYR A 97 11.11 -9.53 18.51
N ARG A 98 11.64 -9.45 19.73
CA ARG A 98 12.69 -8.51 20.14
C ARG A 98 13.94 -9.29 20.50
N THR A 99 15.10 -8.71 20.19
CA THR A 99 16.40 -9.29 20.57
C THR A 99 16.98 -8.52 21.74
N ASP A 100 17.04 -9.15 22.90
CA ASP A 100 17.63 -8.58 24.12
C ASP A 100 18.83 -9.43 24.54
N ASN A 101 20.02 -8.83 24.59
CA ASN A 101 21.27 -9.50 24.96
C ASN A 101 21.53 -10.82 24.18
N GLY A 102 21.17 -10.86 22.89
CA GLY A 102 21.31 -12.03 22.03
C GLY A 102 20.23 -13.10 22.23
N THR A 103 19.24 -12.87 23.10
CA THR A 103 18.07 -13.75 23.27
C THR A 103 16.90 -13.19 22.48
N HIS A 104 16.25 -14.03 21.67
CA HIS A 104 15.06 -13.66 20.93
C HIS A 104 13.81 -13.95 21.77
N THR A 105 13.13 -12.89 22.20
CA THR A 105 11.88 -12.98 22.96
C THR A 105 10.73 -12.63 22.07
N ARG A 106 9.68 -13.45 22.09
CA ARG A 106 8.44 -13.16 21.38
C ARG A 106 7.69 -12.04 22.10
N VAL A 107 7.44 -10.95 21.40
CA VAL A 107 6.81 -9.74 21.95
C VAL A 107 5.38 -9.53 21.45
N GLY A 108 4.94 -10.21 20.39
CA GLY A 108 3.59 -9.99 19.85
C GLY A 108 3.15 -10.95 18.74
N ARG A 109 2.03 -10.59 18.11
CA ARG A 109 1.46 -11.23 16.89
C ARG A 109 1.03 -10.20 15.86
N LEU A 110 1.35 -10.45 14.60
CA LEU A 110 0.91 -9.60 13.50
C LEU A 110 -0.62 -9.58 13.37
N THR A 111 -1.20 -8.39 13.31
CA THR A 111 -2.63 -8.13 13.07
C THR A 111 -2.88 -7.51 11.71
N HIS A 112 -1.88 -6.83 11.14
CA HIS A 112 -1.96 -6.21 9.83
C HIS A 112 -0.62 -6.28 9.08
N VAL A 113 -0.68 -6.48 7.77
CA VAL A 113 0.49 -6.52 6.89
C VAL A 113 0.14 -5.87 5.54
N VAL A 114 0.92 -4.86 5.14
CA VAL A 114 0.83 -4.25 3.81
C VAL A 114 2.21 -4.22 3.17
N TRP A 115 2.36 -4.92 2.05
CA TRP A 115 3.58 -4.89 1.25
C TRP A 115 3.40 -4.03 0.01
N SER A 116 4.25 -3.02 -0.14
CA SER A 116 4.35 -2.22 -1.36
C SER A 116 5.52 -2.72 -2.20
N ARG A 117 5.21 -3.28 -3.37
CA ARG A 117 6.22 -3.69 -4.36
C ARG A 117 6.93 -2.51 -5.00
N VAL A 118 6.25 -1.37 -5.10
CA VAL A 118 6.78 -0.18 -5.77
C VAL A 118 7.91 0.45 -4.95
N THR A 119 7.74 0.50 -3.63
CA THR A 119 8.71 1.09 -2.71
C THR A 119 9.58 0.03 -2.00
N GLY A 120 9.27 -1.26 -2.21
CA GLY A 120 9.91 -2.35 -1.47
C GLY A 120 9.72 -2.22 0.03
N SER A 121 8.57 -1.70 0.49
CA SER A 121 8.32 -1.46 1.91
C SER A 121 7.27 -2.39 2.48
N LEU A 122 7.45 -2.74 3.75
CA LEU A 122 6.51 -3.51 4.55
C LEU A 122 6.04 -2.65 5.71
N GLU A 123 4.73 -2.49 5.80
CA GLU A 123 4.04 -1.89 6.93
C GLU A 123 3.34 -3.01 7.70
N LEU A 124 3.49 -2.97 9.03
CA LEU A 124 3.10 -4.03 9.94
C LEU A 124 2.38 -3.41 11.13
N GLU A 125 1.34 -4.08 11.58
CA GLU A 125 0.73 -3.84 12.89
C GLU A 125 0.79 -5.13 13.69
N PHE A 126 1.00 -5.01 14.99
CA PHE A 126 0.96 -6.14 15.88
C PHE A 126 0.42 -5.82 17.26
N ASP A 127 -0.21 -6.82 17.85
CA ASP A 127 -0.63 -6.82 19.24
C ASP A 127 0.51 -7.35 20.11
N PRO A 128 0.88 -6.67 21.21
CA PRO A 128 1.87 -7.17 22.13
C PRO A 128 1.33 -8.36 22.93
N GLU A 129 2.20 -9.30 23.28
CA GLU A 129 1.86 -10.37 24.23
C GLU A 129 1.63 -9.78 25.64
N PRO A 130 0.80 -10.42 26.49
CA PRO A 130 0.57 -9.92 27.84
C PRO A 130 1.88 -9.72 28.61
N LEU A 131 1.94 -8.62 29.36
CA LEU A 131 3.12 -8.21 30.15
C LEU A 131 4.38 -7.89 29.33
N GLN A 132 4.28 -7.82 28.00
CA GLN A 132 5.34 -7.27 27.16
C GLN A 132 5.20 -5.76 27.04
N ARG A 133 6.30 -5.06 27.29
CA ARG A 133 6.38 -3.61 27.09
C ARG A 133 7.02 -3.33 25.74
N VAL A 134 6.30 -2.63 24.89
CA VAL A 134 6.77 -2.13 23.59
C VAL A 134 6.53 -0.63 23.54
N ALA A 135 7.53 0.13 23.12
CA ALA A 135 7.47 1.56 22.98
C ALA A 135 7.83 1.99 21.55
N VAL A 136 7.40 3.19 21.18
CA VAL A 136 7.86 3.85 19.96
C VAL A 136 9.38 4.01 20.02
N GLY A 137 10.04 3.69 18.90
CA GLY A 137 11.50 3.67 18.79
C GLY A 137 12.14 2.32 19.10
N ASP A 138 11.39 1.33 19.60
CA ASP A 138 11.90 -0.02 19.77
C ASP A 138 12.16 -0.69 18.41
N GLU A 139 13.27 -1.38 18.28
CA GLU A 139 13.56 -2.25 17.13
C GLU A 139 13.07 -3.67 17.41
N VAL A 140 12.19 -4.17 16.54
CA VAL A 140 11.64 -5.51 16.57
C VAL A 140 11.80 -6.16 15.21
N TRP A 141 11.59 -7.47 15.12
CA TRP A 141 11.72 -8.19 13.85
C TRP A 141 10.69 -9.30 13.69
N ILE A 142 10.44 -9.66 12.44
CA ILE A 142 9.63 -10.83 12.04
C ILE A 142 10.44 -11.73 11.11
N ASP A 143 10.04 -13.00 11.02
CA ASP A 143 10.51 -13.88 9.96
C ASP A 143 9.70 -13.61 8.69
N LEU A 144 10.34 -13.22 7.59
CA LEU A 144 9.68 -12.96 6.31
C LEU A 144 9.15 -14.22 5.63
N ASN A 145 9.58 -15.41 6.07
CA ASN A 145 9.09 -16.68 5.57
C ASN A 145 9.19 -17.72 6.71
N PRO A 146 8.28 -17.65 7.69
CA PRO A 146 8.31 -18.56 8.82
C PRO A 146 8.16 -20.00 8.34
N ALA A 147 8.94 -20.90 8.93
CA ALA A 147 8.71 -22.32 8.79
C ALA A 147 7.30 -22.61 9.34
N ARG A 148 6.32 -22.86 8.44
CA ARG A 148 4.96 -23.19 8.88
C ARG A 148 5.05 -24.37 9.83
N ALA A 149 4.49 -24.20 11.02
CA ALA A 149 4.23 -25.34 11.89
C ALA A 149 3.35 -26.35 11.11
N PRO A 150 3.66 -27.66 11.17
CA PRO A 150 2.88 -28.69 10.50
C PRO A 150 1.43 -28.75 10.98
#